data_AF-A0A2S7UEL2-F1
#
_entry.id   AF-A0A2S7UEL2-F1
#
_cell.length_a   1.000
_cell.length_b   1.000
_cell.length_c   1.000
_cell.angle_alpha   90.00
_cell.angle_beta   90.00
_cell.angle_gamma   90.00
#
_symmetry.space_group_name_H-M   'P 1'
#
loop_
_entity.id
_entity.type
_entity.pdbx_description
1 polymer ?
#
loop_
_entity_poly.entity_id
_entity_poly.type
_entity_poly.pdbx_seq_one_letter_code
_entity_poly.pdbx_strand_id
1 'polypeptide(L)'
;MINLFNTRIEQLALHRVGNKNKGEMLLTSAVTTPLDDELHALLKEYFLKPFRSKEETYYSFTHEQDLEFHELYALAKSIFNTPASLLDNSKKIAKHLYEQSVHPHIRSGELYVCYLDNVMLDNNKVDAIGIFKSELKQDFLQFEEGEDDLRILLQQGVNLNKLDKGAIIFNTEEETGYKILSVDSNRYDAKYWLESFLGVDVFEDENFFTKKYLKFCQDFAKEVVLPAEDKKEEVMFMNRSMNYFAKNDDFEESAFLNETLDNPELIPEFRNYKVEKGPKYSIEDVSNFPISNTAVSAARKGIKSVINLDTHVQIKMDFTNPESAEKYLEKGWDEEKQMYYYLVYFNREEKK
;
A
#
# COMPACT_ATOMS: atom_id res chain seq x y z
N MET A 1 -2.29 2.31 -10.23
CA MET A 1 -1.99 0.90 -10.49
C MET A 1 -0.60 0.78 -11.08
N ILE A 2 0.28 0.09 -10.37
CA ILE A 2 1.67 -0.12 -10.79
C ILE A 2 1.82 -1.39 -11.62
N ASN A 3 2.72 -1.36 -12.61
CA ASN A 3 3.17 -2.54 -13.33
C ASN A 3 4.70 -2.49 -13.50
N LEU A 4 5.36 -3.49 -12.91
CA LEU A 4 6.82 -3.62 -12.84
C LEU A 4 7.38 -4.73 -13.76
N PHE A 5 6.54 -5.36 -14.58
CA PHE A 5 6.96 -6.51 -15.39
C PHE A 5 7.92 -6.13 -16.52
N ASN A 6 7.78 -4.93 -17.09
CA ASN A 6 8.63 -4.45 -18.17
C ASN A 6 9.83 -3.62 -17.68
N THR A 7 9.94 -3.39 -16.37
CA THR A 7 11.01 -2.60 -15.77
C THR A 7 12.39 -3.16 -16.08
N ARG A 8 13.37 -2.30 -16.32
CA ARG A 8 14.77 -2.67 -16.54
C ARG A 8 15.66 -1.95 -15.54
N ILE A 9 16.62 -2.68 -14.99
CA ILE A 9 17.73 -2.10 -14.21
C ILE A 9 18.77 -1.61 -15.22
N GLU A 10 18.90 -0.30 -15.38
CA GLU A 10 19.86 0.30 -16.33
C GLU A 10 21.23 0.54 -15.69
N GLN A 11 21.24 0.87 -14.39
CA GLN A 11 22.46 1.01 -13.60
C GLN A 11 22.25 0.41 -12.21
N LEU A 12 23.32 -0.15 -11.65
CA LEU A 12 23.35 -0.71 -10.30
C LEU A 12 24.63 -0.29 -9.58
N ALA A 13 24.49 0.20 -8.36
CA ALA A 13 25.58 0.38 -7.41
C ALA A 13 25.35 -0.52 -6.19
N LEU A 14 26.39 -1.28 -5.83
CA LEU A 14 26.39 -2.19 -4.69
C LEU A 14 27.25 -1.64 -3.56
N HIS A 15 26.76 -1.66 -2.33
CA HIS A 15 27.47 -1.22 -1.13
C HIS A 15 27.27 -2.24 0.00
N ARG A 16 28.09 -2.16 1.05
CA ARG A 16 27.82 -2.85 2.31
C ARG A 16 27.71 -1.82 3.42
N VAL A 17 26.60 -1.86 4.14
CA VAL A 17 26.32 -0.92 5.23
C VAL A 17 26.27 -1.70 6.54
N GLY A 18 27.20 -1.38 7.43
CA GLY A 18 27.26 -1.92 8.79
C GLY A 18 26.41 -1.14 9.80
N ASN A 19 26.39 -1.61 11.03
CA ASN A 19 25.88 -0.90 12.19
C ASN A 19 27.01 -0.18 12.95
N LYS A 20 26.87 1.14 13.10
CA LYS A 20 27.88 2.01 13.73
C LYS A 20 28.15 1.66 15.19
N ASN A 21 27.12 1.31 15.95
CA ASN A 21 27.25 0.97 17.37
C ASN A 21 27.85 -0.43 17.60
N LYS A 22 27.86 -1.29 16.58
CA LYS A 22 28.53 -2.60 16.61
C LYS A 22 29.98 -2.54 16.09
N GLY A 23 30.45 -1.36 15.67
CA GLY A 23 31.77 -1.21 15.05
C GLY A 23 31.86 -1.83 13.64
N GLU A 24 30.71 -2.14 13.02
CA GLU A 24 30.67 -2.65 11.66
C GLU A 24 30.88 -1.49 10.67
N MET A 25 31.62 -1.73 9.60
CA MET A 25 32.07 -0.69 8.68
C MET A 25 31.11 -0.45 7.50
N LEU A 26 31.18 0.75 6.94
CA LEU A 26 30.63 1.09 5.63
C LEU A 26 31.66 0.78 4.53
N LEU A 27 31.24 0.08 3.48
CA LEU A 27 32.03 -0.18 2.28
C LEU A 27 31.23 0.29 1.05
N THR A 28 31.81 1.22 0.30
CA THR A 28 31.23 1.75 -0.93
C THR A 28 31.97 1.25 -2.17
N SER A 29 31.25 0.96 -3.25
CA SER A 29 31.85 0.52 -4.51
C SER A 29 32.53 1.66 -5.25
N ALA A 30 33.61 1.33 -5.95
CA ALA A 30 34.35 2.26 -6.81
C ALA A 30 33.76 2.37 -8.22
N VAL A 31 33.01 1.36 -8.67
CA VAL A 31 32.38 1.27 -9.99
C VAL A 31 30.96 0.75 -9.88
N THR A 32 30.13 0.98 -10.90
CA THR A 32 28.82 0.35 -11.04
C THR A 32 28.97 -1.15 -11.31
N THR A 33 28.02 -1.94 -10.84
CA THR A 33 27.99 -3.39 -11.06
C THR A 33 27.55 -3.68 -12.49
N PRO A 34 28.37 -4.36 -13.31
CA PRO A 34 27.95 -4.81 -14.63
C PRO A 34 26.86 -5.88 -14.47
N LEU A 35 25.84 -5.82 -15.34
CA LEU A 35 24.72 -6.75 -15.36
C LEU A 35 24.74 -7.51 -16.68
N ASP A 36 24.96 -8.83 -16.60
CA ASP A 36 24.62 -9.73 -17.70
C ASP A 36 23.12 -10.07 -17.64
N ASP A 37 22.62 -10.75 -18.68
CA ASP A 37 21.19 -11.04 -18.83
C ASP A 37 20.65 -11.92 -17.68
N GLU A 38 21.46 -12.85 -17.17
CA GLU A 38 21.06 -13.77 -16.09
C GLU A 38 20.94 -13.03 -14.75
N LEU A 39 21.97 -12.27 -14.38
CA LEU A 39 21.98 -11.48 -13.16
C LEU A 39 20.91 -10.38 -13.20
N HIS A 40 20.69 -9.77 -14.36
CA HIS A 40 19.65 -8.77 -14.56
C HIS A 40 18.26 -9.33 -14.25
N ALA A 41 17.91 -10.47 -14.87
CA ALA A 41 16.63 -11.12 -14.66
C ALA A 41 16.41 -11.51 -13.19
N LEU A 42 17.45 -12.06 -12.55
CA LEU A 42 17.44 -12.49 -11.17
C LEU A 42 17.23 -11.32 -10.19
N LEU A 43 18.00 -10.24 -10.33
CA LEU A 43 17.89 -9.06 -9.47
C LEU A 43 16.57 -8.32 -9.68
N LYS A 44 16.09 -8.23 -10.92
CA LYS A 44 14.79 -7.65 -11.21
C LYS A 44 13.66 -8.39 -10.48
N GLU A 45 13.65 -9.71 -10.52
CA GLU A 45 12.64 -10.49 -9.81
C GLU A 45 12.79 -10.33 -8.29
N TYR A 46 14.02 -10.43 -7.78
CA TYR A 46 14.33 -10.27 -6.36
C TYR A 46 13.85 -8.92 -5.80
N PHE A 47 14.16 -7.82 -6.49
CA PHE A 47 13.85 -6.48 -6.04
C PHE A 47 12.37 -6.11 -6.20
N LEU A 48 11.74 -6.47 -7.32
CA LEU A 48 10.45 -5.91 -7.69
C LEU A 48 9.26 -6.79 -7.29
N LYS A 49 9.46 -8.10 -7.08
CA LYS A 49 8.39 -9.02 -6.67
C LYS A 49 7.62 -8.58 -5.42
N PRO A 50 8.26 -8.08 -4.33
CA PRO A 50 7.54 -7.60 -3.14
C PRO A 50 6.57 -6.43 -3.40
N PHE A 51 6.82 -5.65 -4.45
CA PHE A 51 6.04 -4.46 -4.80
C PHE A 51 4.84 -4.75 -5.71
N ARG A 52 4.65 -6.00 -6.14
CA ARG A 52 3.52 -6.41 -6.99
C ARG A 52 2.23 -6.69 -6.18
N SER A 53 2.15 -6.21 -4.93
CA SER A 53 1.02 -6.42 -4.03
C SER A 53 -0.22 -5.64 -4.48
N LYS A 54 -1.42 -6.12 -4.08
CA LYS A 54 -2.71 -5.50 -4.44
C LYS A 54 -3.06 -4.25 -3.63
N GLU A 55 -2.42 -4.03 -2.48
CA GLU A 55 -2.64 -2.86 -1.63
C GLU A 55 -1.40 -1.98 -1.64
N GLU A 56 -1.35 -1.06 -2.62
CA GLU A 56 -0.33 -0.02 -2.71
C GLU A 56 -0.64 1.07 -1.65
N THR A 57 0.27 1.26 -0.70
CA THR A 57 0.36 2.47 0.13
C THR A 57 1.54 3.26 -0.38
N TYR A 58 1.26 4.47 -0.88
CA TYR A 58 2.29 5.38 -1.34
C TYR A 58 2.74 6.29 -0.20
N TYR A 59 3.99 6.69 -0.28
CA TYR A 59 4.65 7.63 0.62
C TYR A 59 5.26 8.77 -0.21
N SER A 60 5.60 9.86 0.45
CA SER A 60 6.38 10.96 -0.12
C SER A 60 7.42 11.44 0.89
N PHE A 61 8.52 12.01 0.39
CA PHE A 61 9.48 12.69 1.24
C PHE A 61 8.81 13.87 1.94
N THR A 62 9.11 14.08 3.22
CA THR A 62 8.59 15.21 3.99
C THR A 62 9.70 15.85 4.81
N HIS A 63 9.65 17.17 4.96
CA HIS A 63 10.62 17.89 5.76
C HIS A 63 9.96 19.11 6.42
N GLU A 64 10.29 19.38 7.68
CA GLU A 64 9.60 20.40 8.49
C GLU A 64 9.73 21.84 7.94
N GLN A 65 10.77 22.09 7.15
CA GLN A 65 11.06 23.42 6.58
C GLN A 65 10.79 23.46 5.08
N ASP A 66 11.56 22.70 4.30
CA ASP A 66 11.43 22.59 2.85
C ASP A 66 12.00 21.24 2.38
N LEU A 67 11.42 20.67 1.32
CA LEU A 67 11.88 19.42 0.70
C LEU A 67 13.32 19.49 0.20
N GLU A 68 13.82 20.67 -0.18
CA GLU A 68 15.21 20.84 -0.61
C GLU A 68 16.24 20.44 0.46
N PHE A 69 15.85 20.50 1.74
CA PHE A 69 16.69 20.08 2.86
C PHE A 69 16.60 18.58 3.17
N HIS A 70 15.67 17.85 2.54
CA HIS A 70 15.57 16.41 2.68
C HIS A 70 16.70 15.71 1.90
N GLU A 71 17.56 14.98 2.61
CA GLU A 71 18.77 14.39 2.03
C GLU A 71 18.48 13.44 0.86
N LEU A 72 17.58 12.45 1.04
CA LEU A 72 17.24 11.53 -0.05
C LEU A 72 16.48 12.17 -1.21
N TYR A 73 15.60 13.15 -0.96
CA TYR A 73 14.94 13.94 -2.01
C TYR A 73 15.97 14.62 -2.92
N ALA A 74 16.93 15.35 -2.33
CA ALA A 74 17.97 16.05 -3.08
C ALA A 74 18.85 15.06 -3.90
N LEU A 75 19.17 13.90 -3.32
CA LEU A 75 19.93 12.85 -4.01
C LEU A 75 19.13 12.21 -5.14
N ALA A 76 17.84 11.92 -4.93
CA ALA A 76 16.95 11.36 -5.94
C ALA A 76 16.80 12.35 -7.11
N LYS A 77 16.52 13.61 -6.83
CA LYS A 77 16.44 14.70 -7.82
C LYS A 77 17.73 14.83 -8.63
N SER A 78 18.89 14.75 -7.98
CA SER A 78 20.19 14.76 -8.68
C SER A 78 20.36 13.55 -9.62
N ILE A 79 19.91 12.35 -9.22
CA ILE A 79 20.00 11.15 -10.03
C ILE A 79 19.03 11.23 -11.22
N PHE A 80 17.79 11.66 -11.02
CA PHE A 80 16.83 11.82 -12.12
C PHE A 80 17.29 12.86 -13.15
N ASN A 81 17.83 14.00 -12.70
CA ASN A 81 18.36 15.03 -13.60
C ASN A 81 19.63 14.60 -14.32
N THR A 82 20.43 13.71 -13.73
CA THR A 82 21.68 13.22 -14.32
C THR A 82 21.90 11.76 -13.94
N PRO A 83 21.34 10.79 -14.68
CA PRO A 83 21.42 9.37 -14.34
C PRO A 83 22.85 8.83 -14.22
N ALA A 84 23.82 9.43 -14.93
CA ALA A 84 25.24 9.10 -14.82
C ALA A 84 25.85 9.40 -13.44
N SER A 85 25.19 10.22 -12.61
CA SER A 85 25.61 10.54 -11.24
C SER A 85 25.23 9.47 -10.21
N LEU A 86 24.56 8.38 -10.63
CA LEU A 86 24.02 7.36 -9.73
C LEU A 86 25.06 6.82 -8.76
N LEU A 87 26.26 6.47 -9.24
CA LEU A 87 27.29 5.88 -8.39
C LEU A 87 27.77 6.83 -7.29
N ASP A 88 27.90 8.12 -7.57
CA ASP A 88 28.37 9.07 -6.56
C ASP A 88 27.28 9.45 -5.57
N ASN A 89 26.03 9.54 -6.03
CA ASN A 89 24.90 9.75 -5.15
C ASN A 89 24.56 8.49 -4.32
N SER A 90 24.75 7.28 -4.86
CA SER A 90 24.53 6.03 -4.11
C SER A 90 25.50 5.88 -2.94
N LYS A 91 26.74 6.37 -3.06
CA LYS A 91 27.70 6.44 -1.94
C LYS A 91 27.18 7.33 -0.81
N LYS A 92 26.55 8.45 -1.14
CA LYS A 92 25.93 9.36 -0.16
C LYS A 92 24.70 8.71 0.48
N ILE A 93 23.85 8.06 -0.31
CA ILE A 93 22.71 7.25 0.21
C ILE A 93 23.22 6.18 1.18
N ALA A 94 24.29 5.46 0.84
CA ALA A 94 24.88 4.45 1.71
C ALA A 94 25.46 5.04 3.00
N LYS A 95 26.07 6.23 2.91
CA LYS A 95 26.58 6.96 4.07
C LYS A 95 25.45 7.42 4.99
N HIS A 96 24.37 7.98 4.44
CA HIS A 96 23.18 8.34 5.20
C HIS A 96 22.60 7.11 5.91
N LEU A 97 22.39 6.02 5.18
CA LEU A 97 21.91 4.76 5.78
C LEU A 97 22.83 4.28 6.92
N TYR A 98 24.15 4.40 6.76
CA TYR A 98 25.11 4.04 7.81
C TYR A 98 24.99 4.93 9.05
N GLU A 99 24.79 6.24 8.86
CA GLU A 99 24.62 7.21 9.95
C GLU A 99 23.35 6.96 10.75
N GLN A 100 22.29 6.51 10.08
CA GLN A 100 21.03 6.15 10.73
C GLN A 100 21.10 4.73 11.36
N SER A 101 22.02 3.85 10.91
CA SER A 101 22.16 2.45 11.38
C SER A 101 22.82 2.33 12.76
N VAL A 102 22.16 2.82 13.80
CA VAL A 102 22.69 2.88 15.18
C VAL A 102 22.01 1.91 16.15
N HIS A 103 20.75 1.53 15.93
CA HIS A 103 20.03 0.68 16.88
C HIS A 103 20.58 -0.77 16.87
N PRO A 104 20.77 -1.44 18.03
CA PRO A 104 21.37 -2.80 18.09
C PRO A 104 20.63 -3.88 17.27
N HIS A 105 19.34 -3.69 16.99
CA HIS A 105 18.57 -4.62 16.15
C HIS A 105 18.76 -4.43 14.66
N ILE A 106 19.31 -3.29 14.22
CA ILE A 106 19.64 -3.07 12.80
C ILE A 106 20.85 -3.94 12.46
N ARG A 107 20.73 -4.72 11.37
CA ARG A 107 21.76 -5.65 10.92
C ARG A 107 22.61 -5.03 9.81
N SER A 108 23.90 -5.38 9.77
CA SER A 108 24.70 -5.14 8.57
C SER A 108 24.11 -5.82 7.35
N GLY A 109 24.34 -5.28 6.17
CA GLY A 109 23.79 -5.86 4.96
C GLY A 109 24.40 -5.33 3.67
N GLU A 110 24.03 -5.97 2.57
CA GLU A 110 24.28 -5.44 1.23
C GLU A 110 23.18 -4.43 0.86
N LEU A 111 23.58 -3.26 0.33
CA LEU A 111 22.72 -2.19 -0.15
C LEU A 111 22.87 -2.07 -1.67
N TYR A 112 21.74 -2.06 -2.37
CA TYR A 112 21.65 -1.95 -3.81
C TYR A 112 20.92 -0.64 -4.13
N VAL A 113 21.53 0.21 -4.94
CA VAL A 113 20.90 1.42 -5.47
C VAL A 113 20.88 1.31 -6.99
N CYS A 114 19.70 1.43 -7.59
CA CYS A 114 19.55 1.25 -9.03
C CYS A 114 18.73 2.34 -9.70
N TYR A 115 19.04 2.57 -10.98
CA TYR A 115 18.20 3.33 -11.90
C TYR A 115 17.31 2.36 -12.66
N LEU A 116 16.01 2.60 -12.63
CA LEU A 116 14.99 1.78 -13.24
C LEU A 116 14.33 2.54 -14.40
N ASP A 117 14.30 1.94 -15.58
CA ASP A 117 13.51 2.41 -16.74
C ASP A 117 12.32 1.47 -16.95
N ASN A 118 11.32 1.92 -17.71
CA ASN A 118 10.11 1.18 -18.09
C ASN A 118 9.27 0.75 -16.89
N VAL A 119 9.20 1.59 -15.85
CA VAL A 119 8.22 1.44 -14.78
C VAL A 119 6.89 2.00 -15.28
N MET A 120 5.81 1.24 -15.15
CA MET A 120 4.47 1.72 -15.49
C MET A 120 3.74 2.11 -14.21
N LEU A 121 3.39 3.38 -14.09
CA LEU A 121 2.63 3.94 -12.97
C LEU A 121 1.42 4.66 -13.53
N ASP A 122 0.22 4.22 -13.17
CA ASP A 122 -1.05 4.82 -13.62
C ASP A 122 -1.14 4.94 -15.16
N ASN A 123 -0.71 3.88 -15.85
CA ASN A 123 -0.57 3.76 -17.31
C ASN A 123 0.44 4.71 -17.97
N ASN A 124 1.22 5.45 -17.18
CA ASN A 124 2.33 6.26 -17.68
C ASN A 124 3.65 5.53 -17.50
N LYS A 125 4.50 5.59 -18.52
CA LYS A 125 5.88 5.10 -18.41
C LYS A 125 6.70 6.16 -17.68
N VAL A 126 7.35 5.76 -16.60
CA VAL A 126 8.17 6.62 -15.74
C VAL A 126 9.52 5.95 -15.44
N ASP A 127 10.50 6.78 -15.13
CA ASP A 127 11.76 6.32 -14.53
C ASP A 127 11.62 6.24 -13.01
N ALA A 128 12.45 5.42 -12.36
CA ALA A 128 12.45 5.28 -10.92
C ALA A 128 13.84 5.00 -10.36
N ILE A 129 14.00 5.21 -9.06
CA ILE A 129 15.18 4.82 -8.29
C ILE A 129 14.77 3.72 -7.33
N GLY A 130 15.47 2.58 -7.37
CA GLY A 130 15.31 1.51 -6.40
C GLY A 130 16.40 1.55 -5.34
N ILE A 131 16.02 1.42 -4.07
CA ILE A 131 16.93 1.29 -2.93
C ILE A 131 16.55 0.01 -2.19
N PHE A 132 17.42 -1.00 -2.21
CA PHE A 132 17.13 -2.32 -1.66
C PHE A 132 18.22 -2.74 -0.69
N LYS A 133 17.85 -3.39 0.41
CA LYS A 133 18.79 -3.88 1.41
C LYS A 133 18.50 -5.33 1.77
N SER A 134 19.55 -6.14 1.80
CA SER A 134 19.54 -7.51 2.30
C SER A 134 20.32 -7.60 3.61
N GLU A 135 19.71 -8.21 4.63
CA GLU A 135 20.20 -8.29 6.00
C GLU A 135 20.44 -9.74 6.43
N LEU A 136 19.77 -10.68 5.77
CA LEU A 136 19.80 -12.09 6.09
C LEU A 136 20.59 -12.87 5.06
N LYS A 137 21.58 -13.62 5.55
CA LYS A 137 22.25 -14.68 4.79
C LYS A 137 21.72 -16.02 5.24
N GLN A 138 21.63 -16.95 4.29
CA GLN A 138 21.26 -18.34 4.53
C GLN A 138 22.41 -19.24 4.15
N ASP A 139 22.58 -20.30 4.93
CA ASP A 139 23.47 -21.39 4.60
C ASP A 139 22.90 -22.16 3.41
N PHE A 140 23.73 -22.44 2.40
CA PHE A 140 23.41 -23.33 1.31
C PHE A 140 24.59 -24.26 1.02
N LEU A 141 24.28 -25.45 0.53
CA LEU A 141 25.27 -26.44 0.14
C LEU A 141 25.50 -26.33 -1.36
N GLN A 142 26.74 -26.03 -1.76
CA GLN A 142 27.19 -26.19 -3.14
C GLN A 142 27.97 -27.50 -3.25
N PHE A 143 27.83 -28.17 -4.38
CA PHE A 143 28.55 -29.41 -4.67
C PHE A 143 29.52 -29.16 -5.81
N GLU A 144 30.79 -29.48 -5.60
CA GLU A 144 31.81 -29.45 -6.64
C GLU A 144 32.22 -30.88 -6.99
N GLU A 145 32.22 -31.19 -8.29
CA GLU A 145 32.69 -32.47 -8.82
C GLU A 145 34.22 -32.42 -8.96
N GLY A 146 34.91 -33.25 -8.18
CA GLY A 146 36.32 -33.57 -8.37
C GLY A 146 36.50 -34.69 -9.41
N GLU A 147 37.74 -35.11 -9.63
CA GLU A 147 38.02 -36.19 -10.60
C GLU A 147 37.38 -37.54 -10.20
N ASP A 148 37.28 -37.84 -8.89
CA ASP A 148 36.76 -39.12 -8.37
C ASP A 148 35.69 -38.95 -7.25
N ASP A 149 35.45 -37.73 -6.77
CA ASP A 149 34.62 -37.46 -5.58
C ASP A 149 33.72 -36.22 -5.73
N LEU A 150 32.60 -36.21 -5.00
CA LEU A 150 31.73 -35.03 -4.88
C LEU A 150 32.01 -34.35 -3.53
N ARG A 151 32.40 -33.07 -3.56
CA ARG A 151 32.71 -32.29 -2.36
C ARG A 151 31.57 -31.37 -2.00
N ILE A 152 31.23 -31.34 -0.70
CA ILE A 152 30.20 -30.44 -0.16
C ILE A 152 30.88 -29.16 0.34
N LEU A 153 30.43 -28.02 -0.16
CA LEU A 153 30.84 -26.70 0.29
C LEU A 153 29.66 -26.01 0.99
N LEU A 154 29.83 -25.71 2.27
CA LEU A 154 28.90 -24.86 3.00
C LEU A 154 29.21 -23.40 2.68
N GLN A 155 28.26 -22.71 2.05
CA GLN A 155 28.37 -21.29 1.73
C GLN A 155 27.24 -20.48 2.36
N GLN A 156 27.47 -19.18 2.52
CA GLN A 156 26.46 -18.24 3.01
C GLN A 156 26.14 -17.22 1.93
N GLY A 157 24.85 -17.04 1.65
CA GLY A 157 24.39 -16.16 0.57
C GLY A 157 23.07 -15.46 0.88
N VAL A 158 22.76 -14.43 0.11
CA VAL A 158 21.49 -13.71 0.20
C VAL A 158 20.38 -14.57 -0.38
N ASN A 159 19.25 -14.69 0.32
CA ASN A 159 18.08 -15.38 -0.21
C ASN A 159 17.30 -14.46 -1.16
N LEU A 160 17.37 -14.77 -2.46
CA LEU A 160 16.73 -14.00 -3.53
C LEU A 160 15.21 -14.15 -3.59
N ASN A 161 14.61 -14.99 -2.76
CA ASN A 161 13.16 -15.08 -2.62
C ASN A 161 12.58 -14.12 -1.58
N LYS A 162 13.44 -13.51 -0.75
CA LYS A 162 13.01 -12.66 0.36
C LYS A 162 13.87 -11.40 0.45
N LEU A 163 13.33 -10.29 -0.05
CA LEU A 163 13.90 -8.97 0.18
C LEU A 163 13.62 -8.53 1.62
N ASP A 164 14.63 -8.03 2.33
CA ASP A 164 14.43 -7.57 3.71
C ASP A 164 13.81 -6.17 3.74
N LYS A 165 14.42 -5.21 3.03
CA LYS A 165 13.95 -3.82 2.96
C LYS A 165 14.07 -3.29 1.54
N GLY A 166 13.11 -2.48 1.11
CA GLY A 166 13.10 -1.89 -0.22
C GLY A 166 12.32 -0.59 -0.30
N ALA A 167 12.75 0.30 -1.18
CA ALA A 167 11.99 1.48 -1.59
C ALA A 167 12.12 1.68 -3.10
N ILE A 168 11.04 2.14 -3.74
CA ILE A 168 11.02 2.58 -5.13
C ILE A 168 10.50 4.01 -5.15
N ILE A 169 11.33 4.93 -5.61
CA ILE A 169 11.01 6.35 -5.77
C ILE A 169 10.67 6.57 -7.24
N PHE A 170 9.44 6.96 -7.56
CA PHE A 170 9.02 7.23 -8.94
C PHE A 170 9.33 8.68 -9.31
N ASN A 171 9.80 8.91 -10.53
CA ASN A 171 10.03 10.25 -11.07
C ASN A 171 8.71 10.94 -11.48
N THR A 172 7.85 11.15 -10.50
CA THR A 172 6.54 11.80 -10.61
C THR A 172 6.31 12.57 -9.32
N GLU A 173 5.50 13.64 -9.35
CA GLU A 173 5.14 14.38 -8.14
C GLU A 173 6.38 15.01 -7.44
N GLU A 174 7.36 15.51 -8.22
CA GLU A 174 8.61 16.07 -7.69
C GLU A 174 8.37 17.23 -6.70
N GLU A 175 7.39 18.08 -6.98
CA GLU A 175 7.08 19.26 -6.14
C GLU A 175 6.46 18.87 -4.79
N THR A 176 5.88 17.67 -4.69
CA THR A 176 5.22 17.16 -3.47
C THR A 176 6.02 16.02 -2.80
N GLY A 177 7.30 15.85 -3.16
CA GLY A 177 8.21 14.93 -2.47
C GLY A 177 8.33 13.54 -3.10
N TYR A 178 7.96 13.40 -4.38
CA TYR A 178 7.90 12.15 -5.15
C TYR A 178 6.89 11.13 -4.61
N LYS A 179 6.36 10.31 -5.53
CA LYS A 179 5.58 9.12 -5.15
C LYS A 179 6.55 7.97 -4.83
N ILE A 180 6.38 7.33 -3.68
CA ILE A 180 7.32 6.31 -3.16
C ILE A 180 6.55 5.06 -2.72
N LEU A 181 7.03 3.88 -3.11
CA LEU A 181 6.62 2.62 -2.47
C LEU A 181 7.72 2.14 -1.53
N SER A 182 7.32 1.54 -0.41
CA SER A 182 8.26 0.95 0.54
C SER A 182 7.79 -0.43 1.01
N VAL A 183 8.74 -1.34 1.22
CA VAL A 183 8.53 -2.66 1.81
C VAL A 183 9.54 -2.88 2.93
N ASP A 184 9.07 -3.40 4.06
CA ASP A 184 9.91 -3.88 5.14
C ASP A 184 9.37 -5.23 5.64
N SER A 185 10.15 -6.28 5.40
CA SER A 185 9.85 -7.64 5.84
C SER A 185 10.11 -7.85 7.34
N ASN A 186 10.82 -6.92 7.98
CA ASN A 186 11.28 -6.99 9.36
C ASN A 186 10.44 -6.02 10.22
N ARG A 187 9.38 -6.52 10.84
CA ARG A 187 8.44 -5.67 11.63
C ARG A 187 9.03 -5.03 12.89
N TYR A 188 10.23 -5.41 13.31
CA TYR A 188 10.83 -4.98 14.58
C TYR A 188 11.58 -3.64 14.48
N ASP A 189 11.92 -3.17 13.28
CA ASP A 189 12.66 -1.93 13.04
C ASP A 189 12.06 -1.05 11.93
N ALA A 190 10.77 -1.24 11.61
CA ALA A 190 10.08 -0.52 10.53
C ALA A 190 10.18 1.02 10.64
N LYS A 191 10.18 1.55 11.86
CA LYS A 191 10.37 2.99 12.11
C LYS A 191 11.69 3.51 11.58
N TYR A 192 12.76 2.74 11.75
CA TYR A 192 14.08 3.13 11.26
C TYR A 192 14.09 3.26 9.74
N TRP A 193 13.46 2.33 9.02
CA TRP A 193 13.44 2.34 7.56
C TRP A 193 12.61 3.51 7.01
N LEU A 194 11.36 3.66 7.46
CA LEU A 194 10.46 4.71 6.98
C LEU A 194 10.78 6.10 7.55
N GLU A 195 10.90 6.22 8.88
CA GLU A 195 11.04 7.51 9.56
C GLU A 195 12.49 8.01 9.51
N SER A 196 13.48 7.19 9.92
CA SER A 196 14.86 7.67 10.09
C SER A 196 15.70 7.68 8.81
N PHE A 197 15.63 6.61 8.02
CA PHE A 197 16.40 6.52 6.77
C PHE A 197 15.67 7.20 5.62
N LEU A 198 14.45 6.75 5.32
CA LEU A 198 13.70 7.28 4.17
C LEU A 198 13.20 8.70 4.41
N GLY A 199 12.76 9.03 5.62
CA GLY A 199 12.21 10.35 5.95
C GLY A 199 10.89 10.62 5.22
N VAL A 200 10.03 9.60 5.14
CA VAL A 200 8.80 9.67 4.35
C VAL A 200 7.56 9.63 5.23
N ASP A 201 6.50 10.30 4.78
CA ASP A 201 5.15 10.17 5.32
C ASP A 201 4.20 9.63 4.25
N VAL A 202 2.97 9.29 4.63
CA VAL A 202 1.98 8.77 3.71
C VAL A 202 1.64 9.81 2.63
N PHE A 203 1.60 9.37 1.38
CA PHE A 203 1.21 10.21 0.25
C PHE A 203 -0.32 10.28 0.20
N GLU A 204 -0.86 11.44 0.60
CA GLU A 204 -2.29 11.68 0.71
C GLU A 204 -2.93 12.02 -0.66
N ASP A 205 -2.98 11.03 -1.56
CA ASP A 205 -3.66 11.17 -2.85
C ASP A 205 -5.16 10.82 -2.80
N GLU A 206 -5.86 11.03 -3.91
CA GLU A 206 -7.27 10.64 -4.09
C GLU A 206 -7.54 9.17 -3.71
N ASN A 207 -6.59 8.28 -3.99
CA ASN A 207 -6.68 6.86 -3.72
C ASN A 207 -6.51 6.57 -2.23
N PHE A 208 -5.63 7.29 -1.54
CA PHE A 208 -5.51 7.28 -0.09
C PHE A 208 -6.81 7.73 0.57
N PHE A 209 -7.31 8.93 0.25
CA PHE A 209 -8.53 9.46 0.86
C PHE A 209 -9.73 8.57 0.57
N THR A 210 -9.93 8.14 -0.68
CA THR A 210 -11.03 7.23 -1.05
C THR A 210 -10.99 5.92 -0.24
N LYS A 211 -9.81 5.28 -0.10
CA LYS A 211 -9.66 4.05 0.69
C LYS A 211 -9.97 4.29 2.17
N LYS A 212 -9.39 5.35 2.75
CA LYS A 212 -9.53 5.68 4.17
C LYS A 212 -10.97 6.04 4.51
N TYR A 213 -11.63 6.83 3.68
CA TYR A 213 -13.02 7.23 3.88
C TYR A 213 -13.99 6.05 3.73
N LEU A 214 -13.81 5.20 2.71
CA LEU A 214 -14.62 3.98 2.58
C LEU A 214 -14.42 3.03 3.77
N LYS A 215 -13.20 2.95 4.30
CA LYS A 215 -12.91 2.16 5.49
C LYS A 215 -13.56 2.77 6.74
N PHE A 216 -13.53 4.09 6.87
CA PHE A 216 -14.23 4.82 7.92
C PHE A 216 -15.74 4.57 7.85
N CYS A 217 -16.37 4.67 6.68
CA CYS A 217 -17.80 4.35 6.50
C CYS A 217 -18.10 2.89 6.90
N GLN A 218 -17.21 1.95 6.57
CA GLN A 218 -17.37 0.55 6.97
C GLN A 218 -17.39 0.36 8.49
N ASP A 219 -16.54 1.09 9.21
CA ASP A 219 -16.44 0.98 10.66
C ASP A 219 -17.59 1.74 11.34
N PHE A 220 -17.99 2.92 10.82
CA PHE A 220 -19.21 3.62 11.22
C PHE A 220 -20.47 2.76 11.06
N ALA A 221 -20.60 2.05 9.93
CA ALA A 221 -21.73 1.15 9.69
C ALA A 221 -21.85 0.08 10.79
N LYS A 222 -20.73 -0.49 11.23
CA LYS A 222 -20.70 -1.58 12.22
C LYS A 222 -20.82 -1.10 13.65
N GLU A 223 -20.22 0.04 13.96
CA GLU A 223 -20.09 0.54 15.33
C GLU A 223 -21.24 1.48 15.71
N VAL A 224 -21.91 2.11 14.74
CA VAL A 224 -22.98 3.09 14.98
C VAL A 224 -24.30 2.71 14.30
N VAL A 225 -24.31 2.47 12.99
CA VAL A 225 -25.57 2.17 12.26
C VAL A 225 -26.17 0.84 12.73
N LEU A 226 -25.36 -0.23 12.81
CA LEU A 226 -25.84 -1.54 13.24
C LEU A 226 -26.43 -1.53 14.67
N PRO A 227 -25.79 -0.91 15.69
CA PRO A 227 -26.38 -0.82 17.03
C PRO A 227 -27.58 0.12 17.15
N ALA A 228 -27.60 1.23 16.39
CA ALA A 228 -28.69 2.20 16.44
C ALA A 228 -29.93 1.72 15.68
N GLU A 229 -29.73 0.97 14.60
CA GLU A 229 -30.79 0.45 13.74
C GLU A 229 -30.72 -1.08 13.67
N ASP A 230 -30.43 -1.66 12.50
CA ASP A 230 -30.30 -3.09 12.35
C ASP A 230 -29.33 -3.51 11.23
N LYS A 231 -29.21 -4.84 11.04
CA LYS A 231 -28.33 -5.40 10.02
C LYS A 231 -28.74 -5.05 8.58
N LYS A 232 -30.02 -4.78 8.33
CA LYS A 232 -30.48 -4.34 7.01
C LYS A 232 -29.89 -2.96 6.74
N GLU A 233 -30.07 -2.02 7.66
CA GLU A 233 -29.60 -0.64 7.49
C GLU A 233 -28.07 -0.52 7.47
N GLU A 234 -27.33 -1.33 8.24
CA GLU A 234 -25.86 -1.40 8.09
C GLU A 234 -25.46 -1.72 6.64
N VAL A 235 -26.10 -2.72 6.03
CA VAL A 235 -25.77 -3.15 4.66
C VAL A 235 -26.28 -2.12 3.64
N MET A 236 -27.43 -1.50 3.88
CA MET A 236 -27.97 -0.46 3.00
C MET A 236 -27.11 0.81 3.02
N PHE A 237 -26.70 1.29 4.18
CA PHE A 237 -25.77 2.42 4.30
C PHE A 237 -24.45 2.15 3.56
N MET A 238 -23.86 0.95 3.71
CA MET A 238 -22.65 0.59 2.96
C MET A 238 -22.89 0.52 1.45
N ASN A 239 -24.07 0.08 1.02
CA ASN A 239 -24.47 0.06 -0.38
C ASN A 239 -24.60 1.48 -0.93
N ARG A 240 -25.36 2.36 -0.26
CA ARG A 240 -25.51 3.78 -0.66
C ARG A 240 -24.15 4.47 -0.71
N SER A 241 -23.31 4.27 0.31
CA SER A 241 -21.94 4.77 0.35
C SER A 241 -21.12 4.32 -0.88
N MET A 242 -21.08 3.03 -1.17
CA MET A 242 -20.34 2.50 -2.32
C MET A 242 -20.84 2.99 -3.68
N ASN A 243 -22.10 3.40 -3.77
CA ASN A 243 -22.65 3.96 -4.99
C ASN A 243 -22.39 5.44 -5.12
N TYR A 244 -22.45 6.19 -4.03
CA TYR A 244 -22.01 7.59 -4.01
C TYR A 244 -20.58 7.70 -4.54
N PHE A 245 -19.66 6.91 -4.00
CA PHE A 245 -18.26 6.90 -4.44
C PHE A 245 -18.09 6.40 -5.89
N ALA A 246 -18.99 5.57 -6.42
CA ALA A 246 -18.84 5.05 -7.78
C ALA A 246 -19.50 5.91 -8.87
N LYS A 247 -20.40 6.82 -8.49
CA LYS A 247 -21.16 7.67 -9.41
C LYS A 247 -20.60 9.10 -9.50
N ASN A 248 -19.91 9.55 -8.47
CA ASN A 248 -19.36 10.89 -8.39
C ASN A 248 -17.86 10.90 -8.68
N ASP A 249 -17.39 11.97 -9.32
CA ASP A 249 -15.96 12.19 -9.56
C ASP A 249 -15.28 12.84 -8.34
N ASP A 250 -16.03 13.61 -7.56
CA ASP A 250 -15.58 14.28 -6.34
C ASP A 250 -16.44 13.86 -5.14
N PHE A 251 -15.79 13.68 -4.00
CA PHE A 251 -16.46 13.50 -2.72
C PHE A 251 -16.77 14.87 -2.11
N GLU A 252 -18.00 15.06 -1.63
CA GLU A 252 -18.36 16.19 -0.77
C GLU A 252 -19.21 15.67 0.41
N GLU A 253 -18.73 15.90 1.63
CA GLU A 253 -19.30 15.28 2.84
C GLU A 253 -20.79 15.61 3.02
N SER A 254 -21.21 16.84 2.78
CA SER A 254 -22.59 17.26 3.02
C SER A 254 -23.55 16.54 2.06
N ALA A 255 -23.21 16.48 0.78
CA ALA A 255 -23.94 15.73 -0.24
C ALA A 255 -23.93 14.23 0.06
N PHE A 256 -22.77 13.68 0.44
CA PHE A 256 -22.65 12.29 0.85
C PHE A 256 -23.61 11.93 1.99
N LEU A 257 -23.65 12.72 3.06
CA LEU A 257 -24.52 12.45 4.20
C LEU A 257 -25.99 12.50 3.82
N ASN A 258 -26.39 13.48 3.00
CA ASN A 258 -27.77 13.62 2.56
C ASN A 258 -28.22 12.48 1.62
N GLU A 259 -27.31 11.90 0.83
CA GLU A 259 -27.63 10.82 -0.10
C GLU A 259 -27.54 9.42 0.52
N THR A 260 -26.81 9.26 1.62
CA THR A 260 -26.50 7.93 2.18
C THR A 260 -27.18 7.62 3.50
N LEU A 261 -27.62 8.63 4.26
CA LEU A 261 -28.31 8.46 5.54
C LEU A 261 -29.78 8.89 5.41
N ASP A 262 -30.68 7.91 5.47
CA ASP A 262 -32.12 8.17 5.46
C ASP A 262 -32.63 8.68 6.82
N ASN A 263 -32.02 8.21 7.91
CA ASN A 263 -32.33 8.65 9.26
C ASN A 263 -31.51 9.92 9.62
N PRO A 264 -32.16 11.10 9.77
CA PRO A 264 -31.45 12.34 10.09
C PRO A 264 -30.76 12.33 11.45
N GLU A 265 -31.18 11.47 12.39
CA GLU A 265 -30.56 11.34 13.71
C GLU A 265 -29.15 10.74 13.64
N LEU A 266 -28.80 10.04 12.55
CA LEU A 266 -27.47 9.49 12.33
C LEU A 266 -26.46 10.53 11.81
N ILE A 267 -26.90 11.70 11.33
CA ILE A 267 -26.01 12.74 10.82
C ILE A 267 -25.14 13.34 11.95
N PRO A 268 -25.71 13.74 13.11
CA PRO A 268 -24.90 14.12 14.28
C PRO A 268 -23.96 13.01 14.74
N GLU A 269 -24.42 11.76 14.75
CA GLU A 269 -23.60 10.61 15.16
C GLU A 269 -22.42 10.38 14.21
N PHE A 270 -22.62 10.54 12.90
CA PHE A 270 -21.54 10.49 11.93
C PHE A 270 -20.47 11.55 12.19
N ARG A 271 -20.89 12.80 12.44
CA ARG A 271 -19.98 13.91 12.74
C ARG A 271 -19.21 13.67 14.04
N ASN A 272 -19.88 13.22 15.09
CA ASN A 272 -19.24 12.87 16.36
C ASN A 272 -18.24 11.72 16.19
N TYR A 273 -18.64 10.67 15.46
CA TYR A 273 -17.77 9.54 15.15
C TYR A 273 -16.55 9.96 14.33
N LYS A 274 -16.71 10.90 13.38
CA LYS A 274 -15.60 11.48 12.62
C LYS A 274 -14.65 12.27 13.50
N VAL A 275 -15.15 13.08 14.44
CA VAL A 275 -14.29 13.80 15.40
C VAL A 275 -13.49 12.83 16.26
N GLU A 276 -14.11 11.74 16.72
CA GLU A 276 -13.44 10.78 17.60
C GLU A 276 -12.48 9.84 16.85
N LYS A 277 -12.90 9.33 15.69
CA LYS A 277 -12.18 8.27 14.95
C LYS A 277 -11.47 8.77 13.70
N GLY A 278 -11.78 9.95 13.19
CA GLY A 278 -11.18 10.55 11.99
C GLY A 278 -9.65 10.52 11.97
N PRO A 279 -8.96 10.92 13.06
CA PRO A 279 -7.49 10.87 13.15
C PRO A 279 -6.87 9.49 12.89
N LYS A 280 -7.59 8.40 13.18
CA LYS A 280 -7.14 7.03 12.89
C LYS A 280 -7.08 6.75 11.39
N TYR A 281 -7.89 7.45 10.60
CA TYR A 281 -7.99 7.29 9.16
C TYR A 281 -7.33 8.44 8.39
N SER A 282 -6.84 9.48 9.06
CA SER A 282 -6.31 10.71 8.44
C SER A 282 -7.38 11.42 7.61
N ILE A 283 -8.57 11.62 8.19
CA ILE A 283 -9.72 12.27 7.52
C ILE A 283 -10.40 13.36 8.37
N GLU A 284 -9.82 13.73 9.51
CA GLU A 284 -10.36 14.65 10.50
C GLU A 284 -10.85 15.97 9.87
N ASP A 285 -10.03 16.57 9.02
CA ASP A 285 -10.30 17.85 8.35
C ASP A 285 -10.66 17.69 6.86
N VAL A 286 -10.96 16.46 6.43
CA VAL A 286 -11.23 16.14 5.02
C VAL A 286 -12.73 16.19 4.75
N SER A 287 -13.21 17.25 4.10
CA SER A 287 -14.62 17.39 3.71
C SER A 287 -14.88 17.21 2.20
N ASN A 288 -13.82 17.32 1.38
CA ASN A 288 -13.89 17.14 -0.06
C ASN A 288 -12.57 16.59 -0.60
N PHE A 289 -12.65 15.76 -1.65
CA PHE A 289 -11.48 15.22 -2.37
C PHE A 289 -11.92 14.53 -3.68
N PRO A 290 -11.07 14.46 -4.71
CA PRO A 290 -11.34 13.66 -5.90
C PRO A 290 -11.43 12.17 -5.58
N ILE A 291 -12.37 11.46 -6.21
CA ILE A 291 -12.59 10.04 -5.95
C ILE A 291 -11.78 9.16 -6.90
N SER A 292 -11.00 8.24 -6.33
CA SER A 292 -10.28 7.26 -7.14
C SER A 292 -11.16 6.06 -7.49
N ASN A 293 -11.62 5.99 -8.74
CA ASN A 293 -12.41 4.86 -9.27
C ASN A 293 -11.71 3.49 -9.08
N THR A 294 -10.38 3.48 -9.08
CA THR A 294 -9.58 2.27 -8.83
C THR A 294 -9.70 1.81 -7.38
N ALA A 295 -9.66 2.74 -6.42
CA ALA A 295 -9.88 2.48 -4.99
C ALA A 295 -11.30 1.97 -4.73
N VAL A 296 -12.30 2.61 -5.32
CA VAL A 296 -13.71 2.21 -5.21
C VAL A 296 -13.91 0.79 -5.73
N SER A 297 -13.37 0.49 -6.91
CA SER A 297 -13.45 -0.85 -7.51
C SER A 297 -12.76 -1.93 -6.67
N ALA A 298 -11.65 -1.60 -6.02
CA ALA A 298 -10.95 -2.50 -5.11
C ALA A 298 -11.75 -2.73 -3.82
N ALA A 299 -12.24 -1.66 -3.19
CA ALA A 299 -13.05 -1.72 -1.96
C ALA A 299 -14.35 -2.50 -2.17
N ARG A 300 -15.02 -2.32 -3.31
CA ARG A 300 -16.26 -3.03 -3.68
C ARG A 300 -16.11 -4.55 -3.62
N LYS A 301 -14.93 -5.10 -3.94
CA LYS A 301 -14.66 -6.55 -3.89
C LYS A 301 -14.57 -7.09 -2.46
N GLY A 302 -14.22 -6.25 -1.49
CA GLY A 302 -14.03 -6.64 -0.09
C GLY A 302 -15.30 -6.52 0.78
N ILE A 303 -16.31 -5.78 0.32
CA ILE A 303 -17.54 -5.54 1.08
C ILE A 303 -18.47 -6.74 0.95
N LYS A 304 -18.83 -7.35 2.08
CA LYS A 304 -19.77 -8.47 2.13
C LYS A 304 -21.21 -7.93 2.12
N SER A 305 -21.96 -8.25 1.07
CA SER A 305 -23.39 -7.93 0.92
C SER A 305 -24.33 -8.97 1.54
N VAL A 306 -23.91 -9.66 2.60
CA VAL A 306 -24.61 -10.85 3.08
C VAL A 306 -25.24 -10.58 4.45
N ILE A 307 -26.56 -10.76 4.52
CA ILE A 307 -27.29 -10.91 5.78
C ILE A 307 -27.33 -12.39 6.12
N ASN A 308 -26.83 -12.75 7.30
CA ASN A 308 -26.92 -14.11 7.83
C ASN A 308 -28.08 -14.18 8.82
N LEU A 309 -28.96 -15.16 8.63
CA LEU A 309 -30.07 -15.45 9.53
C LEU A 309 -29.70 -16.60 10.48
N ASP A 310 -30.36 -16.67 11.62
CA ASP A 310 -30.23 -17.72 12.63
C ASP A 310 -30.58 -19.12 12.09
N THR A 311 -31.48 -19.17 11.10
CA THR A 311 -31.89 -20.37 10.36
C THR A 311 -30.88 -20.87 9.32
N HIS A 312 -29.67 -20.31 9.30
CA HIS A 312 -28.61 -20.60 8.31
C HIS A 312 -28.95 -20.19 6.87
N VAL A 313 -30.02 -19.40 6.68
CA VAL A 313 -30.33 -18.76 5.41
C VAL A 313 -29.45 -17.52 5.23
N GLN A 314 -28.95 -17.32 4.01
CA GLN A 314 -28.17 -16.15 3.64
C GLN A 314 -28.89 -15.35 2.56
N ILE A 315 -29.09 -14.06 2.83
CA ILE A 315 -29.60 -13.11 1.82
C ILE A 315 -28.39 -12.35 1.29
N LYS A 316 -28.01 -12.63 0.05
CA LYS A 316 -26.92 -11.94 -0.64
C LYS A 316 -27.50 -10.87 -1.56
N MET A 317 -27.16 -9.61 -1.29
CA MET A 317 -27.52 -8.50 -2.15
C MET A 317 -26.48 -8.30 -3.25
N ASP A 318 -26.91 -7.94 -4.46
CA ASP A 318 -26.02 -7.55 -5.54
C ASP A 318 -25.92 -6.01 -5.57
N PHE A 319 -24.70 -5.50 -5.47
CA PHE A 319 -24.40 -4.06 -5.36
C PHE A 319 -24.32 -3.35 -6.72
N THR A 320 -24.76 -3.99 -7.79
CA THR A 320 -24.74 -3.39 -9.14
C THR A 320 -25.82 -2.31 -9.35
N ASN A 321 -26.86 -2.25 -8.49
CA ASN A 321 -27.85 -1.17 -8.54
C ASN A 321 -28.45 -0.83 -7.14
N PRO A 322 -28.11 0.33 -6.53
CA PRO A 322 -28.58 0.73 -5.18
C PRO A 322 -30.10 0.81 -5.05
N GLU A 323 -30.79 1.31 -6.08
CA GLU A 323 -32.24 1.51 -6.04
C GLU A 323 -33.03 0.20 -5.97
N SER A 324 -32.37 -0.94 -6.21
CA SER A 324 -33.03 -2.24 -6.25
C SER A 324 -33.22 -2.84 -4.85
N ALA A 325 -32.28 -2.71 -3.92
CA ALA A 325 -32.35 -3.44 -2.66
C ALA A 325 -33.47 -2.92 -1.75
N GLU A 326 -33.63 -1.59 -1.66
CA GLU A 326 -34.61 -0.92 -0.79
C GLU A 326 -36.05 -1.15 -1.28
N LYS A 327 -36.24 -1.14 -2.60
CA LYS A 327 -37.53 -1.36 -3.24
C LYS A 327 -38.01 -2.81 -3.13
N TYR A 328 -37.08 -3.76 -3.03
CA TYR A 328 -37.39 -5.18 -3.14
C TYR A 328 -37.17 -5.96 -1.84
N LEU A 329 -36.68 -5.35 -0.76
CA LEU A 329 -36.43 -6.01 0.51
C LEU A 329 -37.13 -5.30 1.68
N GLU A 330 -38.16 -5.93 2.23
CA GLU A 330 -38.87 -5.47 3.43
C GLU A 330 -38.56 -6.40 4.60
N LYS A 331 -38.34 -5.85 5.80
CA LYS A 331 -38.21 -6.61 7.04
C LYS A 331 -39.42 -6.35 7.91
N GLY A 332 -39.98 -7.38 8.51
CA GLY A 332 -41.08 -7.24 9.46
C GLY A 332 -41.02 -8.27 10.57
N TRP A 333 -41.98 -8.17 11.50
CA TRP A 333 -42.18 -9.10 12.59
C TRP A 333 -43.53 -9.81 12.41
N ASP A 334 -43.51 -11.13 12.40
CA ASP A 334 -44.71 -11.96 12.36
C ASP A 334 -45.15 -12.25 13.80
N GLU A 335 -46.22 -11.60 14.24
CA GLU A 335 -46.77 -11.76 15.60
C GLU A 335 -47.26 -13.18 15.89
N GLU A 336 -47.74 -13.93 14.89
CA GLU A 336 -48.22 -15.30 15.11
C GLU A 336 -47.05 -16.27 15.27
N LYS A 337 -46.01 -16.10 14.46
CA LYS A 337 -44.82 -16.98 14.50
C LYS A 337 -43.78 -16.55 15.53
N GLN A 338 -43.89 -15.34 16.06
CA GLN A 338 -42.89 -14.73 16.94
C GLN A 338 -41.49 -14.75 16.29
N MET A 339 -41.43 -14.41 15.01
CA MET A 339 -40.20 -14.43 14.22
C MET A 339 -40.11 -13.20 13.31
N TYR A 340 -38.88 -12.75 13.05
CA TYR A 340 -38.62 -11.78 12.00
C TYR A 340 -38.73 -12.44 10.62
N TYR A 341 -39.23 -11.69 9.64
CA TYR A 341 -39.23 -12.11 8.24
C TYR A 341 -38.57 -11.05 7.36
N TYR A 342 -38.09 -11.51 6.20
CA TYR A 342 -37.76 -10.66 5.06
C TYR A 342 -38.68 -11.01 3.89
N LEU A 343 -39.33 -10.02 3.28
CA LEU A 343 -40.04 -10.16 2.00
C LEU A 343 -39.12 -9.71 0.88
N VAL A 344 -38.97 -10.56 -0.13
CA VAL A 344 -38.22 -10.26 -1.34
C VAL A 344 -39.18 -10.14 -2.52
N TYR A 345 -39.33 -8.94 -3.07
CA TYR A 345 -40.18 -8.69 -4.23
C TYR A 345 -39.38 -8.83 -5.53
N PHE A 346 -39.92 -9.54 -6.51
CA PHE A 346 -39.29 -9.69 -7.82
C PHE A 346 -40.34 -9.67 -8.93
N ASN A 347 -39.98 -9.17 -10.12
CA ASN A 347 -40.89 -9.07 -11.26
C ASN A 347 -40.86 -10.31 -12.16
N ARG A 348 -39.69 -10.94 -12.32
CA ARG A 348 -39.48 -12.12 -13.15
C ARG A 348 -38.25 -12.89 -12.67
N GLU A 349 -38.27 -14.21 -12.80
CA GLU A 349 -37.09 -15.05 -12.57
C GLU A 349 -36.16 -14.98 -13.78
N GLU A 350 -34.87 -14.81 -13.54
CA GLU A 350 -33.85 -14.92 -14.59
C GLU A 350 -33.42 -16.39 -14.73
N LYS A 351 -33.58 -16.95 -15.93
CA LYS A 351 -32.95 -18.23 -16.28
C LYS A 351 -31.51 -17.93 -16.67
N LYS A 352 -30.56 -18.35 -15.84
CA LYS A 352 -29.14 -18.35 -16.20
C LYS A 352 -28.84 -19.37 -17.29
#